data_AF-A0A4Y6UV54-F1
#
_entry.id   AF-A0A4Y6UV54-F1
#
_cell.length_a   1.000
_cell.length_b   1.000
_cell.length_c   1.000
_cell.angle_alpha   90.00
_cell.angle_beta   90.00
_cell.angle_gamma   90.00
#
_symmetry.space_group_name_H-M   'P 1'
#
loop_
_entity.id
_entity.type
_entity.pdbx_description
1 polymer ?
#
loop_
_entity_poly.entity_id
_entity_poly.type
_entity_poly.pdbx_seq_one_letter_code
_entity_poly.pdbx_strand_id
1 'polypeptide(L)'
;MDFDKKTRFGIGSVLLVILIFVPLKIEIGYMGMYYAVLALLAIWGAIHFFGEKRIEERFFRNWERKKAKPKVRVILIEGIKAFVYMLGLVVFGQIIVDGREPHELLQNMPFGAQIGVLAMLAGFGLIVGFMNFFEKNRRYDRLYGKFYK
;
A
#
# COMPACT_ATOMS: atom_id res chain seq x y z
N MET A 1 2.36 13.60 -14.86
CA MET A 1 2.23 14.91 -14.19
C MET A 1 2.90 14.79 -12.83
N ASP A 2 4.03 15.47 -12.62
CA ASP A 2 4.60 15.59 -11.28
C ASP A 2 3.79 16.67 -10.54
N PHE A 3 2.89 16.25 -9.65
CA PHE A 3 2.18 17.20 -8.78
C PHE A 3 3.18 17.91 -7.87
N ASP A 4 3.05 19.22 -7.73
CA ASP A 4 3.83 20.02 -6.78
C ASP A 4 3.58 19.50 -5.35
N LYS A 5 4.60 19.64 -4.50
CA LYS A 5 4.59 19.23 -3.09
C LYS A 5 3.39 19.82 -2.35
N LYS A 6 3.04 21.08 -2.64
CA LYS A 6 1.85 21.75 -2.09
C LYS A 6 0.55 21.07 -2.52
N THR A 7 0.44 20.69 -3.80
CA THR A 7 -0.76 20.00 -4.33
C THR A 7 -0.92 18.61 -3.72
N ARG A 8 0.17 17.85 -3.56
CA ARG A 8 0.12 16.52 -2.91
C ARG A 8 -0.34 16.62 -1.45
N PHE A 9 0.18 17.61 -0.74
CA PHE A 9 -0.24 17.88 0.64
C PHE A 9 -1.72 18.25 0.69
N GLY A 10 -2.17 19.19 -0.15
CA GLY A 10 -3.57 19.61 -0.22
C GLY A 10 -4.51 18.44 -0.51
N ILE A 11 -4.21 17.60 -1.51
CA ILE A 11 -5.00 16.40 -1.83
C ILE A 11 -5.03 15.44 -0.63
N GLY A 12 -3.88 15.19 0.01
CA GLY A 12 -3.80 14.32 1.18
C GLY A 12 -4.64 14.83 2.35
N SER A 13 -4.61 16.13 2.63
CA SER A 13 -5.44 16.77 3.66
C SER A 13 -6.93 16.65 3.34
N VAL A 14 -7.33 16.92 2.10
CA VAL A 14 -8.73 16.79 1.68
C VAL A 14 -9.22 15.35 1.82
N LEU A 15 -8.41 14.37 1.40
CA LEU A 15 -8.73 12.95 1.55
C LEU A 15 -8.87 12.55 3.04
N LEU A 16 -7.98 13.03 3.92
CA LEU A 16 -8.09 12.78 5.35
C LEU A 16 -9.38 13.36 5.93
N VAL A 17 -9.74 14.59 5.55
CA VAL A 17 -11.01 15.21 5.99
C VAL A 17 -12.20 14.37 5.54
N ILE A 18 -12.24 13.94 4.27
CA ILE A 18 -13.30 13.07 3.76
C ILE A 18 -13.39 11.79 4.60
N LEU A 19 -12.26 11.11 4.84
CA LEU A 19 -12.20 9.88 5.63
C LEU A 19 -12.71 10.10 7.07
N ILE A 20 -12.36 11.20 7.74
CA ILE A 20 -12.86 11.50 9.09
C ILE A 20 -14.39 11.52 9.15
N PHE A 21 -15.05 11.95 8.07
CA PHE A 21 -16.50 12.08 7.98
C PHE A 21 -17.21 10.84 7.41
N VAL A 22 -16.50 9.83 6.88
CA VAL A 22 -17.09 8.58 6.39
C VAL A 22 -17.97 7.88 7.45
N PRO A 23 -17.57 7.77 8.74
CA PRO A 23 -18.36 7.10 9.76
C PRO A 23 -19.70 7.80 10.07
N LEU A 24 -19.92 9.04 9.61
CA LEU A 24 -21.22 9.71 9.73
C LEU A 24 -22.25 9.23 8.70
N LYS A 25 -21.81 8.52 7.66
CA LYS A 25 -22.65 8.03 6.56
C LYS A 25 -22.74 6.51 6.52
N ILE A 26 -21.78 5.82 7.10
CA ILE A 26 -21.68 4.37 7.10
C ILE A 26 -21.49 3.92 8.55
N GLU A 27 -22.26 2.94 8.99
CA GLU A 27 -22.07 2.32 10.29
C GLU A 27 -20.76 1.53 10.27
N ILE A 28 -19.84 1.92 11.16
CA ILE A 28 -18.52 1.28 11.27
C ILE A 28 -18.51 0.46 12.55
N GLY A 29 -18.39 -0.86 12.43
CA GLY A 29 -18.37 -1.79 13.56
C GLY A 29 -17.33 -1.44 14.64
N TYR A 30 -16.13 -1.00 14.24
CA TYR A 30 -15.06 -0.58 15.18
C TYR A 30 -14.54 0.83 14.93
N MET A 31 -15.33 1.85 15.31
CA MET A 31 -14.94 3.27 15.16
C MET A 31 -13.58 3.62 15.79
N GLY A 32 -13.25 3.06 16.96
CA GLY A 32 -11.96 3.31 17.61
C GLY A 32 -10.77 2.84 16.76
N MET A 33 -10.87 1.64 16.17
CA MET A 33 -9.83 1.12 15.28
C MET A 33 -9.74 1.93 13.98
N TYR A 34 -10.89 2.37 13.45
CA TYR A 34 -10.95 3.22 12.27
C TYR A 34 -10.14 4.51 12.44
N TYR A 35 -10.41 5.26 13.51
CA TYR A 35 -9.69 6.50 13.78
C TYR A 35 -8.22 6.28 14.16
N ALA A 36 -7.89 5.18 14.84
CA ALA A 36 -6.51 4.82 15.13
C ALA A 36 -5.70 4.60 13.83
N VAL A 37 -6.24 3.85 12.87
CA VAL A 37 -5.57 3.65 11.57
C VAL A 37 -5.50 4.93 10.77
N LEU A 38 -6.55 5.76 10.79
CA LEU A 38 -6.52 7.05 10.12
C LEU A 38 -5.42 7.97 10.68
N ALA A 39 -5.25 7.99 12.01
CA ALA A 39 -4.17 8.71 12.67
C ALA A 39 -2.79 8.16 12.27
N LEU A 40 -2.62 6.83 12.23
CA LEU A 40 -1.37 6.21 11.78
C LEU A 40 -1.03 6.55 10.33
N LEU A 41 -2.02 6.55 9.42
CA LEU A 41 -1.85 6.95 8.03
C LEU A 41 -1.44 8.42 7.90
N ALA A 42 -2.05 9.31 8.70
CA ALA A 42 -1.69 10.72 8.74
C ALA A 42 -0.24 10.93 9.21
N ILE A 43 0.17 10.25 10.30
CA ILE A 43 1.54 10.29 10.82
C ILE A 43 2.52 9.74 9.77
N TRP A 44 2.22 8.60 9.18
CA TRP A 44 3.06 7.98 8.14
C TRP A 44 3.22 8.88 6.93
N GLY A 45 2.13 9.50 6.46
CA GLY A 45 2.14 10.48 5.38
C GLY A 45 3.01 11.71 5.71
N ALA A 46 2.89 12.25 6.92
CA ALA A 46 3.71 13.37 7.39
C ALA A 46 5.21 13.01 7.41
N ILE A 47 5.58 11.85 7.96
CA ILE A 47 6.97 11.36 7.96
C ILE A 47 7.49 11.25 6.52
N HIS A 48 6.68 10.72 5.60
CA HIS A 48 7.08 10.58 4.20
C HIS A 48 7.26 11.93 3.49
N PHE A 49 6.47 12.94 3.87
CA PHE A 49 6.52 14.29 3.32
C PHE A 49 7.72 15.12 3.81
N PHE A 50 8.04 15.01 5.11
CA PHE A 50 9.17 15.73 5.71
C PHE A 50 10.51 14.99 5.54
N GLY A 51 10.49 13.65 5.46
CA GLY A 51 11.69 12.81 5.39
C GLY A 51 12.20 12.47 3.99
N GLU A 52 11.68 13.13 2.94
CA GLU A 52 11.84 12.75 1.53
C GLU A 52 13.30 12.46 1.13
N LYS A 53 14.25 13.35 1.45
CA LYS A 53 15.69 13.15 1.13
C LYS A 53 16.27 11.88 1.77
N ARG A 54 16.04 11.68 3.08
CA ARG A 54 16.50 10.48 3.80
C ARG A 54 15.82 9.20 3.31
N ILE A 55 14.61 9.31 2.75
CA ILE A 55 13.89 8.18 2.16
C ILE A 55 14.46 7.86 0.78
N GLU A 56 14.79 8.86 -0.03
CA GLU A 56 15.45 8.68 -1.34
C GLU A 56 16.80 7.98 -1.20
N GLU A 57 17.65 8.42 -0.27
CA GLU A 57 18.97 7.81 -0.02
C GLU A 57 18.83 6.37 0.46
N ARG A 58 17.95 6.10 1.43
CA ARG A 58 17.68 4.75 1.92
C ARG A 58 17.12 3.85 0.81
N PHE A 59 16.21 4.38 -0.02
CA PHE A 59 15.68 3.66 -1.17
C PHE A 59 16.81 3.32 -2.14
N PHE A 60 17.64 4.28 -2.52
CA PHE A 60 18.73 4.10 -3.48
C PHE A 60 19.69 2.98 -3.06
N ARG A 61 20.23 3.06 -1.85
CA ARG A 61 21.15 2.05 -1.29
C ARG A 61 20.51 0.67 -1.18
N ASN A 62 19.25 0.60 -0.78
CA ASN A 62 18.54 -0.68 -0.66
C ASN A 62 18.20 -1.28 -2.03
N TRP A 63 17.87 -0.44 -3.01
CA TRP A 63 17.50 -0.88 -4.35
C TRP A 63 18.71 -1.33 -5.16
N GLU A 64 19.84 -0.65 -5.01
CA GLU A 64 21.13 -1.07 -5.60
C GLU A 64 21.46 -2.53 -5.24
N ARG A 65 21.36 -2.88 -3.95
CA ARG A 65 21.55 -4.26 -3.46
C ARG A 65 20.52 -5.25 -4.02
N LYS A 66 19.29 -4.80 -4.26
CA LYS A 66 18.22 -5.67 -4.81
C LYS A 66 18.36 -5.87 -6.31
N LYS A 67 18.88 -4.89 -7.06
CA LYS A 67 19.09 -4.95 -8.51
C LYS A 67 20.10 -6.03 -8.90
N ALA A 68 21.05 -6.35 -8.02
CA ALA A 68 22.00 -7.45 -8.21
C ALA A 68 21.37 -8.86 -8.17
N LYS A 69 20.11 -8.99 -7.73
CA LYS A 69 19.40 -10.29 -7.66
C LYS A 69 18.69 -10.60 -8.99
N PRO A 70 18.38 -11.89 -9.27
CA PRO A 70 17.62 -12.27 -10.46
C PRO A 70 16.29 -11.53 -10.54
N LYS A 71 15.98 -10.96 -11.72
CA LYS A 71 14.78 -10.15 -11.97
C LYS A 71 13.50 -10.84 -11.52
N VAL A 72 13.33 -12.12 -11.88
CA VAL A 72 12.16 -12.94 -11.53
C VAL A 72 11.97 -13.01 -10.00
N ARG A 73 13.06 -13.19 -9.25
CA ARG A 73 13.00 -13.27 -7.79
C ARG A 73 12.55 -11.94 -7.18
N VAL A 74 13.02 -10.81 -7.70
CA VAL A 74 12.60 -9.48 -7.20
C VAL A 74 11.13 -9.24 -7.48
N ILE A 75 10.67 -9.54 -8.70
CA ILE A 75 9.26 -9.40 -9.10
C ILE A 75 8.36 -10.26 -8.21
N LEU A 76 8.72 -11.54 -8.00
CA LEU A 76 7.95 -12.43 -7.11
C LEU A 76 7.88 -11.91 -5.68
N ILE A 77 9.00 -11.41 -5.13
CA ILE A 77 9.01 -10.84 -3.77
C ILE A 77 8.12 -9.59 -3.69
N GLU A 78 8.19 -8.70 -4.68
CA GLU A 78 7.35 -7.50 -4.72
C GLU A 78 5.86 -7.87 -4.93
N GLY A 79 5.59 -8.93 -5.69
CA GLY A 79 4.24 -9.46 -5.88
C GLY A 79 3.66 -10.12 -4.64
N ILE A 80 4.45 -10.92 -3.91
CA ILE A 80 4.04 -11.49 -2.61
C ILE A 80 3.77 -10.38 -1.60
N LYS A 81 4.59 -9.33 -1.58
CA LYS A 81 4.33 -8.16 -0.71
C LYS A 81 3.03 -7.46 -1.06
N ALA A 82 2.75 -7.27 -2.35
CA ALA A 82 1.49 -6.69 -2.81
C ALA A 82 0.31 -7.58 -2.43
N PHE A 83 0.44 -8.90 -2.61
CA PHE A 83 -0.56 -9.88 -2.20
C PHE A 83 -0.88 -9.80 -0.70
N VAL A 84 0.15 -9.86 0.16
CA VAL A 84 -0.02 -9.76 1.62
C VAL A 84 -0.66 -8.42 2.02
N TYR A 85 -0.26 -7.34 1.37
CA TYR A 85 -0.85 -6.01 1.63
C TYR A 85 -2.34 -5.96 1.25
N MET A 86 -2.71 -6.45 0.07
CA MET A 86 -4.11 -6.50 -0.36
C MET A 86 -4.94 -7.43 0.52
N LEU A 87 -4.40 -8.59 0.89
CA LEU A 87 -5.07 -9.51 1.81
C LEU A 87 -5.31 -8.85 3.17
N GLY A 88 -4.31 -8.15 3.70
CA GLY A 88 -4.44 -7.34 4.90
C GLY A 88 -5.51 -6.27 4.78
N LEU A 89 -5.58 -5.55 3.65
CA LEU A 89 -6.61 -4.55 3.40
C LEU A 89 -8.02 -5.14 3.34
N VAL A 90 -8.20 -6.29 2.69
CA VAL A 90 -9.51 -6.97 2.60
C VAL A 90 -9.97 -7.40 3.98
N VAL A 91 -9.10 -8.07 4.74
CA VAL A 91 -9.41 -8.53 6.11
C VAL A 91 -9.70 -7.33 7.01
N PHE A 92 -8.86 -6.30 6.95
CA PHE A 92 -9.03 -5.09 7.74
C PHE A 92 -10.34 -4.35 7.43
N GLY A 93 -10.69 -4.22 6.15
CA GLY A 93 -11.95 -3.61 5.73
C GLY A 93 -13.16 -4.36 6.30
N GLN A 94 -13.13 -5.68 6.27
CA GLN A 94 -14.21 -6.52 6.80
C GLN A 94 -14.31 -6.45 8.33
N ILE A 95 -13.19 -6.45 9.05
CA ILE A 95 -13.20 -6.26 10.51
C ILE A 95 -13.79 -4.89 10.84
N ILE A 96 -13.30 -3.82 10.22
CA ILE A 96 -13.67 -2.46 10.61
C ILE A 96 -15.11 -2.11 10.23
N VAL A 97 -15.52 -2.44 9.01
CA VAL A 97 -16.84 -2.07 8.50
C VAL A 97 -17.89 -3.00 9.08
N ASP A 98 -17.71 -4.31 8.90
CA ASP A 98 -18.75 -5.29 9.21
C ASP A 98 -18.65 -5.86 10.63
N GLY A 99 -17.59 -5.51 11.39
CA GLY A 99 -17.37 -6.02 12.75
C GLY A 99 -17.01 -7.51 12.82
N ARG A 100 -16.80 -8.16 11.66
CA ARG A 100 -16.65 -9.62 11.56
C ARG A 100 -15.25 -10.07 11.89
N GLU A 101 -15.15 -11.25 12.48
CA GLU A 101 -13.85 -11.86 12.69
C GLU A 101 -13.28 -12.46 11.38
N PRO A 102 -11.94 -12.48 11.22
CA PRO A 102 -11.30 -13.01 10.01
C PRO A 102 -11.67 -14.46 9.68
N HIS A 103 -11.99 -15.25 10.70
CA HIS A 103 -12.34 -16.65 10.53
C HIS A 103 -13.77 -16.82 9.96
N GLU A 104 -14.68 -15.90 10.31
CA GLU A 104 -16.07 -15.90 9.83
C GLU A 104 -16.15 -15.58 8.33
N LEU A 105 -15.20 -14.79 7.81
CA LEU A 105 -15.09 -14.51 6.38
C LEU A 105 -14.89 -15.77 5.55
N LEU A 106 -13.99 -16.64 6.03
CA LEU A 106 -13.65 -17.87 5.33
C LEU A 106 -14.75 -18.92 5.51
N GLN A 107 -15.40 -18.98 6.67
CA GLN A 107 -16.42 -19.99 6.92
C GLN A 107 -17.73 -19.72 6.18
N ASN A 108 -18.08 -18.44 5.95
CA ASN A 108 -19.35 -18.06 5.34
C ASN A 108 -19.31 -17.99 3.80
N MET A 109 -18.14 -18.13 3.16
CA MET A 109 -18.04 -18.12 1.71
C MET A 109 -18.08 -19.55 1.12
N PRO A 110 -18.81 -19.76 0.00
CA PRO A 110 -18.68 -20.99 -0.77
C PRO A 110 -17.21 -21.25 -1.16
N PHE A 111 -16.76 -22.50 -1.08
CA PHE A 111 -15.37 -22.87 -1.36
C PHE A 111 -14.86 -22.35 -2.71
N GLY A 112 -15.70 -22.39 -3.75
CA GLY A 112 -15.37 -21.83 -5.07
C GLY A 112 -15.12 -20.31 -5.05
N ALA A 113 -15.88 -19.56 -4.24
CA ALA A 113 -15.69 -18.12 -4.09
C ALA A 113 -14.37 -17.81 -3.35
N GLN A 114 -14.03 -18.60 -2.32
CA GLN A 114 -12.76 -18.45 -1.60
C GLN A 114 -11.55 -18.62 -2.53
N ILE A 115 -11.55 -19.69 -3.34
CA ILE A 115 -10.50 -19.95 -4.33
C ILE A 115 -10.46 -18.82 -5.36
N GLY A 116 -11.61 -18.37 -5.86
CA GLY A 116 -11.71 -17.28 -6.81
C GLY A 116 -11.08 -15.98 -6.30
N VAL A 117 -11.40 -15.59 -5.06
CA VAL A 117 -10.82 -14.40 -4.42
C VAL A 117 -9.31 -14.55 -4.24
N LEU A 118 -8.83 -15.69 -3.75
CA LEU A 118 -7.39 -15.93 -3.58
C LEU A 118 -6.64 -15.90 -4.92
N ALA A 119 -7.17 -16.54 -5.96
CA ALA A 119 -6.60 -16.54 -7.29
C ALA A 119 -6.56 -15.13 -7.89
N MET A 120 -7.64 -14.35 -7.71
CA MET A 120 -7.72 -12.96 -8.14
C MET A 120 -6.68 -12.10 -7.42
N LEU A 121 -6.60 -12.19 -6.08
CA LEU A 121 -5.59 -11.47 -5.29
C LEU A 121 -4.16 -11.84 -5.70
N ALA A 122 -3.90 -13.13 -5.97
CA ALA A 122 -2.59 -13.60 -6.44
C ALA A 122 -2.25 -13.01 -7.82
N GLY A 123 -3.22 -13.02 -8.75
CA GLY A 123 -3.08 -12.42 -10.08
C GLY A 123 -2.77 -10.93 -10.01
N PHE A 124 -3.56 -10.16 -9.25
CA PHE A 124 -3.28 -8.73 -9.02
C PHE A 124 -1.95 -8.52 -8.32
N GLY A 125 -1.58 -9.38 -7.37
CA GLY A 125 -0.31 -9.31 -6.65
C GLY A 125 0.86 -9.40 -7.61
N LEU A 126 0.83 -10.34 -8.55
CA LEU A 126 1.85 -10.45 -9.60
C LEU A 126 1.89 -9.21 -10.50
N ILE A 127 0.75 -8.73 -10.98
CA ILE A 127 0.67 -7.52 -11.84
C ILE A 127 1.29 -6.32 -11.12
N VAL A 128 0.91 -6.08 -9.86
CA VAL A 128 1.46 -5.02 -9.03
C VAL A 128 2.95 -5.24 -8.77
N GLY A 129 3.40 -6.48 -8.58
CA GLY A 129 4.81 -6.83 -8.45
C GLY A 129 5.64 -6.43 -9.69
N PHE A 130 5.11 -6.69 -10.89
CA PHE A 130 5.72 -6.24 -12.14
C PHE A 130 5.75 -4.71 -12.24
N MET A 131 4.62 -4.05 -12.02
CA MET A 131 4.52 -2.58 -12.07
C MET A 131 5.51 -1.92 -11.08
N ASN A 132 5.53 -2.39 -9.84
CA ASN A 132 6.43 -1.90 -8.81
C ASN A 132 7.90 -2.09 -9.17
N PHE A 133 8.27 -3.21 -9.81
CA PHE A 133 9.63 -3.43 -10.27
C PHE A 133 10.04 -2.38 -11.32
N PHE A 134 9.19 -2.13 -12.32
CA PHE A 134 9.48 -1.14 -13.36
C PHE A 134 9.52 0.28 -12.80
N GLU A 135 8.57 0.64 -11.94
CA GLU A 135 8.52 1.97 -11.33
C GLU A 135 9.75 2.23 -10.44
N LYS A 136 10.17 1.22 -9.65
CA LYS A 136 11.35 1.34 -8.79
C LYS A 136 12.64 1.43 -9.59
N ASN A 137 12.77 0.72 -10.71
CA ASN A 137 13.91 0.91 -11.61
C ASN A 137 13.93 2.31 -12.22
N ARG A 138 12.79 2.80 -12.71
CA ARG A 138 12.69 4.18 -13.23
C ARG A 138 13.02 5.22 -12.17
N ARG A 139 12.60 4.99 -10.92
CA ARG A 139 12.96 5.85 -9.77
C ARG A 139 14.46 5.79 -9.48
N TYR A 140 15.06 4.60 -9.51
CA TYR A 140 16.49 4.42 -9.30
C TYR A 140 17.31 5.14 -10.36
N ASP A 141 16.97 5.00 -11.65
CA ASP A 141 17.72 5.63 -12.74
C ASP A 141 17.66 7.18 -12.64
N ARG A 142 16.51 7.74 -12.21
CA ARG A 142 16.38 9.17 -11.90
C ARG A 142 17.28 9.61 -10.74
N LEU A 143 17.36 8.81 -9.67
CA LEU A 143 18.20 9.11 -8.50
C LEU A 143 19.69 8.92 -8.79
N TYR A 144 20.05 7.93 -9.62
CA TYR A 144 21.43 7.69 -10.05
C TYR A 144 22.01 8.94 -10.73
N GLY A 145 21.25 9.54 -11.65
CA GLY A 145 21.64 10.79 -12.30
C GLY A 145 21.70 12.03 -11.39
N LYS A 146 21.18 11.96 -10.16
CA LYS A 146 21.21 13.05 -9.16
C LYS A 146 22.33 12.88 -8.14
N PHE A 147 22.77 11.65 -7.87
CA PHE A 147 23.82 11.36 -6.89
C PHE A 147 25.21 11.19 -7.51
N TYR A 148 25.31 10.86 -8.81
CA TYR A 148 26.57 10.56 -9.50
C TYR A 148 26.93 11.51 -10.66
N LYS A 149 26.13 12.56 -10.89
CA LYS A 149 26.51 13.73 -11.72
C LYS A 149 26.63 14.94 -10.81
#